data_AF-A0A176VM99-F1
#
_entry.id   AF-A0A176VM99-F1
#
_cell.length_a   1.000
_cell.length_b   1.000
_cell.length_c   1.000
_cell.angle_alpha   90.00
_cell.angle_beta   90.00
_cell.angle_gamma   90.00
#
_symmetry.space_group_name_H-M   'P 1'
#
loop_
_entity.id
_entity.type
_entity.pdbx_description
1 polymer ?
#
loop_
_entity_poly.entity_id
_entity_poly.type
_entity_poly.pdbx_seq_one_letter_code
_entity_poly.pdbx_strand_id
1 'polypeptide(L)'
;MGAPLVGIQSNQFKDLACGSSPIVACSIASRSGRVRGRIRSGIFHDLRSGDIFLDRARGTCFLTAAAAVGAAGDDETGDIDSELQVEARAAVVNVLLAAGLSEEKASTIVSAAPGFLADLVRTYKDLEQELEDLEQLQFTASRKVGKSSLEESLSNDSKARLQQLASKSNGFAPLLESLGVSLPSVPRITHTLSSQRLPDVMRKIEYIEELLKSTVHDGRPVDDLMRHMMKNLSLSPDEELQRTLSFYEKLEARRGLGALKEAPYALLQLIDSFPQIFTRDLVNEIKPAVHLLEEYGVPREKLGRVILCFPPLLLKDVTAELRPRMKELKKVGVAARNYGRMILKYPWLLSQSVADNVEETFKFLDSNKNNVLQVLKSKIDGIITRCPQLLGFSSRAALVPMIQHLEKCGVKSKRLGRVIALAPQILTITPQEFDDVVAFLNGYGYDPEDIDKLLRRAPEIFAANIEGTLQRKVDFLLELGIKPAKLFRIIKFYPEILSMSVDDALRPRVTYLRNRGFANHEISRMVFKFPPLLGYNAESVLSPKLDFLTETMKRPIKDVVQYPKFFSFSLEKKIRPRARVLANRQIECDLQSMLAKNDDQFAAEFLGFETMYLPPLK
;
A
#
# COMPACT_ATOMS: atom_id res chain seq x y z
N MET A 1 44.09 -1.72 52.58
CA MET A 1 43.00 -2.32 53.37
C MET A 1 41.94 -2.80 52.41
N GLY A 2 41.57 -4.08 52.48
CA GLY A 2 40.38 -4.65 51.83
C GLY A 2 40.50 -4.99 50.34
N ALA A 3 41.23 -6.06 50.02
CA ALA A 3 41.18 -6.78 48.75
C ALA A 3 40.21 -7.99 48.90
N PRO A 4 40.12 -8.98 47.97
CA PRO A 4 39.67 -8.93 46.56
C PRO A 4 38.83 -10.18 46.14
N LEU A 5 38.63 -10.37 44.82
CA LEU A 5 38.31 -11.64 44.08
C LEU A 5 36.82 -12.05 44.08
N VAL A 6 36.22 -12.67 43.06
CA VAL A 6 36.59 -13.69 42.05
C VAL A 6 35.56 -13.51 40.89
N GLY A 7 35.87 -13.39 39.59
CA GLY A 7 36.39 -14.42 38.69
C GLY A 7 35.33 -15.47 38.32
N ILE A 8 34.93 -15.60 37.05
CA ILE A 8 34.67 -16.86 36.30
C ILE A 8 34.06 -16.54 34.93
N GLN A 9 34.67 -17.14 33.91
CA GLN A 9 34.31 -17.12 32.50
C GLN A 9 33.33 -18.25 32.12
N SER A 10 32.70 -18.06 30.94
CA SER A 10 32.29 -19.06 29.94
C SER A 10 31.21 -20.09 30.26
N ASN A 11 30.09 -20.06 29.51
CA ASN A 11 29.89 -21.02 28.40
C ASN A 11 28.64 -20.73 27.54
N GLN A 12 28.71 -21.24 26.32
CA GLN A 12 27.81 -21.07 25.16
C GLN A 12 26.55 -21.95 25.22
N PHE A 13 25.46 -21.51 24.59
CA PHE A 13 24.45 -22.28 23.79
C PHE A 13 23.48 -21.24 23.17
N LYS A 14 23.58 -20.87 21.88
CA LYS A 14 22.94 -21.43 20.66
C LYS A 14 21.39 -21.49 20.65
N ASP A 15 20.85 -20.75 19.67
CA ASP A 15 19.68 -20.97 18.82
C ASP A 15 18.26 -20.47 19.18
N LEU A 16 17.61 -19.94 18.12
CA LEU A 16 16.19 -19.61 17.86
C LEU A 16 15.71 -18.22 18.35
N ALA A 17 15.62 -17.17 17.51
CA ALA A 17 14.76 -16.90 16.35
C ALA A 17 13.34 -16.40 16.69
N CYS A 18 12.99 -15.31 15.99
CA CYS A 18 11.66 -14.72 15.74
C CYS A 18 11.01 -13.83 16.81
N GLY A 19 10.91 -12.55 16.46
CA GLY A 19 9.62 -11.88 16.33
C GLY A 19 9.22 -10.98 17.48
N SER A 20 9.47 -9.67 17.34
CA SER A 20 8.66 -8.62 17.96
C SER A 20 8.94 -7.30 17.24
N SER A 21 8.00 -6.87 16.39
CA SER A 21 7.97 -5.51 15.84
C SER A 21 7.80 -4.50 16.98
N PRO A 22 8.51 -3.35 16.96
CA PRO A 22 8.32 -2.31 17.95
C PRO A 22 7.03 -1.51 17.66
N ILE A 23 6.15 -1.45 18.65
CA ILE A 23 5.02 -0.51 18.70
C ILE A 23 5.61 0.89 18.86
N VAL A 24 5.57 1.69 17.79
CA VAL A 24 5.86 3.13 17.87
C VAL A 24 4.64 3.82 18.49
N ALA A 25 4.77 4.18 19.77
CA ALA A 25 3.83 5.06 20.45
C ALA A 25 3.96 6.47 19.87
N CYS A 26 2.93 6.93 19.15
CA CYS A 26 2.84 8.31 18.71
C CYS A 26 2.19 9.16 19.82
N SER A 27 3.01 9.95 20.52
CA SER A 27 2.57 10.96 21.49
C SER A 27 1.87 12.11 20.77
N ILE A 28 0.54 12.18 20.84
CA ILE A 28 -0.21 13.41 20.54
C ILE A 28 -0.27 14.24 21.82
N ALA A 29 0.50 15.32 21.85
CA ALA A 29 0.41 16.36 22.87
C ALA A 29 -0.92 17.12 22.72
N SER A 30 -1.88 16.85 23.62
CA SER A 30 -3.12 17.61 23.75
C SER A 30 -2.90 18.83 24.66
N ARG A 31 -3.11 20.03 24.10
CA ARG A 31 -3.29 21.27 24.88
C ARG A 31 -4.78 21.45 25.20
N SER A 32 -5.09 21.25 26.49
CA SER A 32 -6.10 21.93 27.32
C SER A 32 -7.55 22.09 26.82
N GLY A 33 -8.47 21.46 27.54
CA GLY A 33 -9.90 21.79 27.57
C GLY A 33 -10.68 20.89 28.53
N ARG A 34 -10.69 21.22 29.82
CA ARG A 34 -11.44 20.55 30.90
C ARG A 34 -12.95 20.52 30.59
N VAL A 35 -13.56 19.34 30.52
CA VAL A 35 -14.91 19.08 31.06
C VAL A 35 -14.89 17.70 31.74
N ARG A 36 -15.22 17.69 33.04
CA ARG A 36 -15.29 16.50 33.88
C ARG A 36 -16.58 15.72 33.58
N GLY A 37 -16.45 14.42 33.33
CA GLY A 37 -17.56 13.46 33.35
C GLY A 37 -17.04 12.07 33.73
N ARG A 38 -17.35 11.63 34.96
CA ARG A 38 -17.03 10.32 35.55
C ARG A 38 -17.80 9.21 34.84
N ILE A 39 -17.15 8.16 34.33
CA ILE A 39 -17.74 6.82 34.25
C ILE A 39 -16.69 5.77 34.66
N ARG A 40 -17.14 4.84 35.50
CA ARG A 40 -16.37 3.87 36.28
C ARG A 40 -15.77 2.75 35.42
N SER A 41 -14.57 2.33 35.80
CA SER A 41 -13.90 1.09 35.45
C SER A 41 -14.63 -0.14 36.01
N GLY A 42 -14.73 -1.20 35.22
CA GLY A 42 -15.20 -2.51 35.69
C GLY A 42 -14.95 -3.65 34.69
N ILE A 43 -13.86 -4.38 34.92
CA ILE A 43 -13.68 -5.85 34.76
C ILE A 43 -13.62 -6.40 33.31
N PHE A 44 -12.39 -6.67 32.86
CA PHE A 44 -12.05 -7.66 31.84
C PHE A 44 -11.65 -8.97 32.54
N HIS A 45 -12.28 -10.09 32.19
CA HIS A 45 -11.69 -11.42 32.30
C HIS A 45 -12.30 -12.37 31.27
N ASP A 46 -11.40 -13.12 30.62
CA ASP A 46 -11.58 -14.37 29.86
C ASP A 46 -12.58 -14.44 28.71
N LEU A 47 -12.07 -14.68 27.49
CA LEU A 47 -12.50 -15.83 26.67
C LEU A 47 -11.36 -16.25 25.74
N ARG A 48 -11.06 -17.55 25.78
CA ARG A 48 -9.92 -18.24 25.16
C ARG A 48 -10.07 -18.46 23.66
N SER A 49 -8.91 -18.59 23.03
CA SER A 49 -8.63 -19.15 21.70
C SER A 49 -9.42 -20.41 21.37
N GLY A 50 -9.92 -20.49 20.14
CA GLY A 50 -10.33 -21.72 19.46
C GLY A 50 -9.77 -21.72 18.04
N ASP A 51 -8.89 -22.69 17.76
CA ASP A 51 -8.24 -22.93 16.47
C ASP A 51 -9.25 -23.35 15.39
N ILE A 52 -9.03 -22.94 14.13
CA ILE A 52 -9.72 -23.50 12.95
C ILE A 52 -8.69 -23.91 11.89
N PHE A 53 -8.76 -25.18 11.52
CA PHE A 53 -7.99 -25.84 10.46
C PHE A 53 -8.41 -25.38 9.06
N LEU A 54 -7.43 -25.22 8.17
CA LEU A 54 -7.58 -25.05 6.72
C LEU A 54 -7.81 -26.41 6.05
N ASP A 55 -8.86 -26.54 5.23
CA ASP A 55 -8.89 -27.53 4.15
C ASP A 55 -9.06 -26.85 2.79
N ARG A 56 -8.27 -27.31 1.83
CA ARG A 56 -7.93 -26.66 0.56
C ARG A 56 -8.37 -27.55 -0.59
N ALA A 57 -9.66 -27.60 -0.88
CA ALA A 57 -10.15 -28.19 -2.12
C ALA A 57 -11.55 -27.70 -2.50
N ARG A 58 -11.67 -27.26 -3.77
CA ARG A 58 -12.88 -26.83 -4.51
C ARG A 58 -13.26 -25.35 -4.35
N GLY A 59 -12.92 -24.59 -5.39
CA GLY A 59 -13.31 -23.19 -5.54
C GLY A 59 -14.80 -23.06 -5.83
N THR A 60 -15.53 -22.59 -4.82
CA THR A 60 -16.78 -21.81 -4.87
C THR A 60 -17.06 -21.43 -3.41
N CYS A 61 -16.76 -20.18 -3.01
CA CYS A 61 -17.04 -19.72 -1.65
C CYS A 61 -18.46 -19.16 -1.56
N PHE A 62 -19.43 -20.00 -1.20
CA PHE A 62 -20.55 -19.58 -0.38
C PHE A 62 -20.21 -19.94 1.07
N LEU A 63 -20.21 -18.97 1.97
CA LEU A 63 -20.07 -19.22 3.41
C LEU A 63 -21.36 -19.86 3.91
N THR A 64 -21.45 -21.19 3.86
CA THR A 64 -22.41 -21.93 4.66
C THR A 64 -21.96 -21.89 6.11
N ALA A 65 -22.64 -21.11 6.94
CA ALA A 65 -22.56 -21.25 8.39
C ALA A 65 -23.02 -22.67 8.75
N ALA A 66 -22.10 -23.51 9.20
CA ALA A 66 -22.41 -24.85 9.70
C ALA A 66 -23.30 -24.71 10.95
N ALA A 67 -24.52 -25.23 10.86
CA ALA A 67 -25.44 -25.38 11.97
C ALA A 67 -24.85 -26.36 12.99
N ALA A 68 -24.52 -25.88 14.19
CA ALA A 68 -24.37 -26.73 15.35
C ALA A 68 -25.78 -27.08 15.85
N VAL A 69 -26.30 -28.23 15.40
CA VAL A 69 -27.49 -28.85 16.00
C VAL A 69 -27.06 -29.46 17.32
N GLY A 70 -27.34 -28.76 18.42
CA GLY A 70 -27.32 -29.34 19.77
C GLY A 70 -28.48 -30.31 19.91
N ALA A 71 -28.17 -31.53 20.32
CA ALA A 71 -29.14 -32.58 20.62
C ALA A 71 -30.14 -32.11 21.67
N ALA A 72 -31.43 -32.17 21.32
CA ALA A 72 -32.55 -31.88 22.21
C ALA A 72 -32.75 -33.06 23.18
N GLY A 73 -32.87 -32.72 24.47
CA GLY A 73 -33.70 -33.48 25.40
C GLY A 73 -35.15 -33.09 25.18
N ASP A 74 -36.04 -34.05 25.42
CA ASP A 74 -37.49 -33.97 25.25
C ASP A 74 -38.10 -32.81 26.05
N ASP A 75 -38.81 -31.90 25.37
CA ASP A 75 -39.84 -31.01 25.96
C ASP A 75 -40.79 -30.53 24.84
N GLU A 76 -42.11 -30.66 25.05
CA GLU A 76 -43.22 -30.36 24.12
C GLU A 76 -43.34 -28.87 23.70
N THR A 77 -42.33 -28.04 23.97
CA THR A 77 -42.22 -26.64 23.52
C THR A 77 -41.44 -26.47 22.22
N GLY A 78 -40.77 -27.53 21.74
CA GLY A 78 -39.99 -27.51 20.49
C GLY A 78 -40.82 -27.49 19.20
N ASP A 79 -42.06 -27.95 19.23
CA ASP A 79 -42.90 -28.13 18.03
C ASP A 79 -43.42 -26.77 17.52
N ILE A 80 -43.93 -25.94 18.44
CA ILE A 80 -44.48 -24.61 18.14
C ILE A 80 -43.38 -23.63 17.67
N ASP A 81 -42.18 -23.68 18.27
CA ASP A 81 -41.05 -22.83 17.84
C ASP A 81 -40.54 -23.25 16.46
N SER A 82 -40.60 -24.55 16.13
CA SER A 82 -40.22 -25.05 14.80
C SER A 82 -41.21 -24.65 13.71
N GLU A 83 -42.52 -24.68 14.01
CA GLU A 83 -43.57 -24.28 13.08
C GLU A 83 -43.55 -22.77 12.83
N LEU A 84 -43.42 -21.94 13.88
CA LEU A 84 -43.24 -20.49 13.77
C LEU A 84 -41.99 -20.10 12.97
N GLN A 85 -40.90 -20.84 13.10
CA GLN A 85 -39.68 -20.62 12.31
C GLN A 85 -39.91 -20.93 10.83
N VAL A 86 -40.68 -21.98 10.51
CA VAL A 86 -41.07 -22.31 9.13
C VAL A 86 -41.99 -21.23 8.55
N GLU A 87 -42.96 -20.76 9.33
CA GLU A 87 -43.85 -19.66 8.93
C GLU A 87 -43.09 -18.35 8.72
N ALA A 88 -42.16 -18.01 9.61
CA ALA A 88 -41.31 -16.83 9.49
C ALA A 88 -40.45 -16.88 8.22
N ARG A 89 -39.85 -18.04 7.92
CA ARG A 89 -39.09 -18.24 6.66
C ARG A 89 -39.99 -18.02 5.44
N ALA A 90 -41.18 -18.61 5.42
CA ALA A 90 -42.13 -18.46 4.31
C ALA A 90 -42.60 -17.00 4.17
N ALA A 91 -42.84 -16.30 5.28
CA ALA A 91 -43.22 -14.89 5.29
C ALA A 91 -42.12 -14.00 4.70
N VAL A 92 -40.86 -14.22 5.06
CA VAL A 92 -39.73 -13.45 4.51
C VAL A 92 -39.51 -13.76 3.02
N VAL A 93 -39.61 -15.02 2.60
CA VAL A 93 -39.56 -15.39 1.16
C VAL A 93 -40.65 -14.65 0.39
N ASN A 94 -41.88 -14.62 0.89
CA ASN A 94 -42.98 -13.89 0.24
C ASN A 94 -42.72 -12.38 0.15
N VAL A 95 -42.13 -11.76 1.17
CA VAL A 95 -41.73 -10.34 1.12
C VAL A 95 -40.66 -10.11 0.04
N LEU A 96 -39.67 -11.00 -0.08
CA LEU A 96 -38.62 -10.90 -1.09
C LEU A 96 -39.15 -11.13 -2.52
N LEU A 97 -40.06 -12.10 -2.70
CA LEU A 97 -40.77 -12.33 -3.96
C LEU A 97 -41.61 -11.10 -4.36
N ALA A 98 -42.37 -10.54 -3.40
CA ALA A 98 -43.14 -9.31 -3.62
C ALA A 98 -42.26 -8.10 -3.95
N ALA A 99 -41.01 -8.08 -3.47
CA ALA A 99 -40.01 -7.08 -3.83
C ALA A 99 -39.39 -7.30 -5.23
N GLY A 100 -39.74 -8.40 -5.92
CA GLY A 100 -39.34 -8.70 -7.30
C GLY A 100 -38.12 -9.62 -7.45
N LEU A 101 -37.79 -10.42 -6.43
CA LEU A 101 -36.71 -11.42 -6.51
C LEU A 101 -37.24 -12.76 -7.06
N SER A 102 -36.35 -13.54 -7.67
CA SER A 102 -36.59 -14.94 -7.99
C SER A 102 -36.60 -15.80 -6.73
N GLU A 103 -37.38 -16.89 -6.74
CA GLU A 103 -37.51 -17.84 -5.62
C GLU A 103 -36.15 -18.39 -5.14
N GLU A 104 -35.26 -18.77 -6.06
CA GLU A 104 -33.91 -19.28 -5.73
C GLU A 104 -33.07 -18.27 -4.92
N LYS A 105 -33.06 -17.00 -5.35
CA LYS A 105 -32.34 -15.93 -4.66
C LYS A 105 -32.98 -15.62 -3.29
N ALA A 106 -34.30 -15.59 -3.22
CA ALA A 106 -35.02 -15.35 -1.96
C ALA A 106 -34.73 -16.45 -0.94
N SER A 107 -34.79 -17.71 -1.35
CA SER A 107 -34.46 -18.86 -0.49
C SER A 107 -33.00 -18.83 -0.03
N THR A 108 -32.07 -18.42 -0.89
CA THR A 108 -30.64 -18.31 -0.55
C THR A 108 -30.41 -17.25 0.53
N ILE A 109 -31.02 -16.07 0.38
CA ILE A 109 -30.91 -14.96 1.34
C ILE A 109 -31.46 -15.38 2.70
N VAL A 110 -32.65 -15.97 2.73
CA VAL A 110 -33.31 -16.40 3.97
C VAL A 110 -32.50 -17.47 4.69
N SER A 111 -31.95 -18.45 3.97
CA SER A 111 -31.08 -19.47 4.56
C SER A 111 -29.79 -18.90 5.16
N ALA A 112 -29.33 -17.75 4.66
CA ALA A 112 -28.13 -17.06 5.12
C ALA A 112 -28.40 -15.95 6.15
N ALA A 113 -29.65 -15.75 6.59
CA ALA A 113 -30.05 -14.71 7.55
C ALA A 113 -30.78 -15.27 8.80
N PRO A 114 -30.15 -16.19 9.57
CA PRO A 114 -30.79 -16.83 10.71
C PRO A 114 -31.05 -15.89 11.89
N GLY A 115 -30.23 -14.86 12.09
CA GLY A 115 -30.37 -13.88 13.16
C GLY A 115 -31.60 -12.99 12.97
N PHE A 116 -31.86 -12.53 11.74
CA PHE A 116 -33.06 -11.77 11.40
C PHE A 116 -34.32 -12.61 11.61
N LEU A 117 -34.29 -13.90 11.25
CA LEU A 117 -35.41 -14.81 11.52
C LEU A 117 -35.66 -14.96 13.02
N ALA A 118 -34.61 -15.13 13.82
CA ALA A 118 -34.73 -15.20 15.28
C ALA A 118 -35.26 -13.88 15.88
N ASP A 119 -34.79 -12.73 15.43
CA ASP A 119 -35.27 -11.42 15.86
C ASP A 119 -36.72 -11.17 15.44
N LEU A 120 -37.13 -11.64 14.25
CA LEU A 120 -38.50 -11.52 13.77
C LEU A 120 -39.47 -12.36 14.62
N VAL A 121 -39.11 -13.61 14.91
CA VAL A 121 -39.90 -14.51 15.77
C VAL A 121 -39.98 -13.96 17.19
N ARG A 122 -38.87 -13.44 17.73
CA ARG A 122 -38.86 -12.79 19.05
C ARG A 122 -39.79 -11.57 19.08
N THR A 123 -39.68 -10.68 18.10
CA THR A 123 -40.54 -9.49 17.99
C THR A 123 -42.02 -9.87 17.87
N TYR A 124 -42.31 -10.95 17.15
CA TYR A 124 -43.67 -11.48 17.05
C TYR A 124 -44.20 -11.96 18.40
N LYS A 125 -43.43 -12.78 19.13
CA LYS A 125 -43.80 -13.27 20.46
C LYS A 125 -43.98 -12.14 21.48
N ASP A 126 -43.10 -11.14 21.46
CA ASP A 126 -43.21 -9.96 22.33
C ASP A 126 -44.52 -9.19 22.07
N LEU A 127 -44.92 -9.06 20.79
CA LEU A 127 -46.17 -8.39 20.41
C LEU A 127 -47.43 -9.21 20.75
N GLU A 128 -47.36 -10.53 20.63
CA GLU A 128 -48.46 -11.41 21.07
C GLU A 128 -48.68 -11.30 22.58
N GLN A 129 -47.60 -11.32 23.37
CA GLN A 129 -47.68 -11.15 24.82
C GLN A 129 -48.28 -9.79 25.20
N GLU A 130 -47.88 -8.70 24.52
CA GLU A 130 -48.48 -7.37 24.75
C GLU A 130 -49.98 -7.34 24.41
N LEU A 131 -50.42 -8.03 23.36
CA LEU A 131 -51.83 -8.14 22.99
C LEU A 131 -52.64 -8.92 24.03
N GLU A 132 -52.10 -10.05 24.51
CA GLU A 132 -52.72 -10.85 25.56
C GLU A 132 -52.86 -10.06 26.88
N ASP A 133 -51.83 -9.32 27.27
CA ASP A 133 -51.84 -8.47 28.46
C ASP A 133 -52.89 -7.34 28.34
N LEU A 134 -53.03 -6.74 27.14
CA LEU A 134 -54.03 -5.72 26.86
C LEU A 134 -55.46 -6.27 26.88
N GLU A 135 -55.69 -7.48 26.35
CA GLU A 135 -56.98 -8.15 26.40
C GLU A 135 -57.38 -8.50 27.85
N GLN A 136 -56.43 -8.95 28.67
CA GLN A 136 -56.65 -9.20 30.10
C GLN A 136 -56.98 -7.92 30.88
N LEU A 137 -56.35 -6.79 30.54
CA LEU A 137 -56.67 -5.48 31.11
C LEU A 137 -58.05 -4.96 30.69
N GLN A 138 -58.50 -5.23 29.46
CA GLN A 138 -59.87 -4.90 29.03
C GLN A 138 -60.92 -5.78 29.71
N PHE A 139 -60.61 -7.05 29.98
CA PHE A 139 -61.51 -7.97 30.67
C PHE A 139 -61.75 -7.58 32.15
N THR A 140 -60.75 -7.02 32.81
CA THR A 140 -60.88 -6.51 34.20
C THR A 140 -61.56 -5.13 34.29
N ALA A 141 -61.66 -4.40 33.17
CA ALA A 141 -62.30 -3.09 33.07
C ALA A 141 -63.66 -3.14 32.33
N SER A 142 -64.63 -3.89 32.84
CA SER A 142 -66.01 -3.84 32.30
C SER A 142 -66.71 -2.52 32.64
N ARG A 143 -66.56 -1.49 31.80
CA ARG A 143 -67.66 -0.56 31.42
C ARG A 143 -67.28 0.37 30.26
N LYS A 144 -67.90 0.11 29.10
CA LYS A 144 -68.20 1.06 28.00
C LYS A 144 -67.05 2.00 27.59
N VAL A 145 -66.19 1.53 26.70
CA VAL A 145 -65.65 2.36 25.61
C VAL A 145 -65.58 1.47 24.36
N GLY A 146 -66.06 1.96 23.22
CA GLY A 146 -66.09 1.21 21.98
C GLY A 146 -64.70 0.76 21.54
N LYS A 147 -64.68 -0.33 20.75
CA LYS A 147 -63.50 -0.84 20.02
C LYS A 147 -62.60 0.31 19.58
N SER A 148 -61.41 0.38 20.17
CA SER A 148 -60.41 1.34 19.75
C SER A 148 -59.95 0.97 18.33
N SER A 149 -59.65 1.99 17.55
CA SER A 149 -59.25 1.97 16.12
C SER A 149 -57.97 1.19 15.79
N LEU A 150 -57.47 0.34 16.69
CA LEU A 150 -56.27 -0.49 16.52
C LEU A 150 -56.60 -1.92 16.05
N GLU A 151 -57.76 -2.47 16.40
CA GLU A 151 -58.18 -3.84 15.99
C GLU A 151 -58.54 -3.93 14.50
N GLU A 152 -58.92 -2.83 13.84
CA GLU A 152 -59.36 -2.84 12.43
C GLU A 152 -58.22 -3.00 11.40
N SER A 153 -56.96 -3.10 11.83
CA SER A 153 -55.81 -3.11 10.92
C SER A 153 -54.88 -4.32 11.03
N LEU A 154 -55.18 -5.29 11.89
CA LEU A 154 -54.32 -6.47 12.13
C LEU A 154 -55.08 -7.77 11.86
N SER A 155 -54.54 -8.59 10.95
CA SER A 155 -55.06 -9.94 10.66
C SER A 155 -54.87 -10.87 11.86
N ASN A 156 -55.81 -11.81 12.09
CA ASN A 156 -55.71 -12.87 13.11
C ASN A 156 -54.75 -14.01 12.71
N ASP A 157 -54.21 -13.97 11.50
CA ASP A 157 -53.32 -14.99 10.96
C ASP A 157 -51.85 -14.69 11.33
N SER A 158 -51.18 -15.62 12.01
CA SER A 158 -49.78 -15.53 12.45
C SER A 158 -48.85 -15.22 11.27
N LYS A 159 -49.09 -15.89 10.14
CA LYS A 159 -48.36 -15.72 8.88
C LYS A 159 -48.50 -14.30 8.32
N ALA A 160 -49.70 -13.72 8.35
CA ALA A 160 -49.95 -12.36 7.87
C ALA A 160 -49.26 -11.30 8.75
N ARG A 161 -49.24 -11.49 10.08
CA ARG A 161 -48.54 -10.61 11.02
C ARG A 161 -47.02 -10.70 10.86
N LEU A 162 -46.46 -11.91 10.74
CA LEU A 162 -45.04 -12.11 10.44
C LEU A 162 -44.64 -11.46 9.11
N GLN A 163 -45.49 -11.58 8.09
CA GLN A 163 -45.28 -10.94 6.80
C GLN A 163 -45.32 -9.40 6.91
N GLN A 164 -46.25 -8.84 7.70
CA GLN A 164 -46.32 -7.41 7.96
C GLN A 164 -45.08 -6.90 8.70
N LEU A 165 -44.59 -7.62 9.70
CA LEU A 165 -43.37 -7.27 10.43
C LEU A 165 -42.12 -7.36 9.53
N ALA A 166 -41.99 -8.41 8.73
CA ALA A 166 -40.91 -8.57 7.77
C ALA A 166 -40.91 -7.45 6.70
N SER A 167 -42.10 -7.03 6.26
CA SER A 167 -42.28 -5.98 5.25
C SER A 167 -41.76 -4.61 5.68
N LYS A 168 -41.66 -4.31 6.99
CA LYS A 168 -41.13 -3.04 7.52
C LYS A 168 -39.69 -2.75 7.07
N SER A 169 -38.93 -3.78 6.72
CA SER A 169 -37.55 -3.66 6.26
C SER A 169 -37.39 -3.63 4.73
N ASN A 170 -38.49 -3.71 3.98
CA ASN A 170 -38.50 -3.86 2.51
C ASN A 170 -37.56 -4.97 1.98
N GLY A 171 -37.31 -6.00 2.80
CA GLY A 171 -36.39 -7.11 2.47
C GLY A 171 -34.89 -6.76 2.53
N PHE A 172 -34.51 -5.53 2.91
CA PHE A 172 -33.10 -5.15 3.04
C PHE A 172 -32.43 -5.74 4.27
N ALA A 173 -33.15 -5.87 5.39
CA ALA A 173 -32.58 -6.44 6.62
C ALA A 173 -32.06 -7.89 6.43
N PRO A 174 -32.86 -8.84 5.89
CA PRO A 174 -32.36 -10.19 5.63
C PRO A 174 -31.28 -10.22 4.54
N LEU A 175 -31.35 -9.35 3.52
CA LEU A 175 -30.27 -9.23 2.53
C LEU A 175 -28.94 -8.81 3.19
N LEU A 176 -28.94 -7.76 4.01
CA LEU A 176 -27.73 -7.23 4.63
C LEU A 176 -27.09 -8.25 5.57
N GLU A 177 -27.89 -8.98 6.34
CA GLU A 177 -27.38 -10.07 7.17
C GLU A 177 -26.79 -11.21 6.33
N SER A 178 -27.44 -11.60 5.22
CA SER A 178 -26.91 -12.64 4.33
C SER A 178 -25.53 -12.28 3.73
N LEU A 179 -25.23 -10.98 3.63
CA LEU A 179 -23.93 -10.45 3.20
C LEU A 179 -22.90 -10.34 4.34
N GLY A 180 -23.31 -10.64 5.58
CA GLY A 180 -22.48 -10.59 6.78
C GLY A 180 -22.44 -9.24 7.49
N VAL A 181 -23.40 -8.33 7.22
CA VAL A 181 -23.50 -7.05 7.93
C VAL A 181 -23.86 -7.28 9.39
N SER A 182 -23.14 -6.62 10.29
CA SER A 182 -23.38 -6.70 11.73
C SER A 182 -24.80 -6.20 12.06
N LEU A 183 -25.58 -6.99 12.79
CA LEU A 183 -26.99 -6.70 13.14
C LEU A 183 -27.22 -5.27 13.68
N PRO A 184 -26.37 -4.67 14.54
CA PRO A 184 -26.50 -3.28 14.99
C PRO A 184 -26.42 -2.23 13.87
N SER A 185 -25.76 -2.55 12.75
CA SER A 185 -25.60 -1.63 11.61
C SER A 185 -26.76 -1.73 10.61
N VAL A 186 -27.49 -2.84 10.61
CA VAL A 186 -28.58 -3.14 9.68
C VAL A 186 -29.68 -2.06 9.70
N PRO A 187 -30.20 -1.59 10.85
CA PRO A 187 -31.26 -0.57 10.85
C PRO A 187 -30.85 0.74 10.18
N ARG A 188 -29.62 1.21 10.43
CA ARG A 188 -29.06 2.44 9.85
C ARG A 188 -28.94 2.34 8.32
N ILE A 189 -28.48 1.18 7.84
CA ILE A 189 -28.28 0.95 6.41
C ILE A 189 -29.63 0.78 5.72
N THR A 190 -30.54 -0.02 6.30
CA THR A 190 -31.91 -0.19 5.81
C THR A 190 -32.65 1.15 5.70
N HIS A 191 -32.52 2.02 6.69
CA HIS A 191 -33.08 3.38 6.61
C HIS A 191 -32.53 4.17 5.41
N THR A 192 -31.22 4.09 5.16
CA THR A 192 -30.58 4.75 4.01
C THR A 192 -31.07 4.20 2.67
N LEU A 193 -31.35 2.89 2.60
CA LEU A 193 -31.79 2.19 1.39
C LEU A 193 -33.30 2.17 1.20
N SER A 194 -34.08 2.65 2.18
CA SER A 194 -35.55 2.59 2.18
C SER A 194 -36.22 3.20 0.94
N SER A 195 -35.56 4.17 0.31
CA SER A 195 -36.01 4.83 -0.94
C SER A 195 -35.76 4.03 -2.22
N GLN A 196 -35.01 2.93 -2.14
CA GLN A 196 -34.57 2.15 -3.29
C GLN A 196 -35.37 0.86 -3.45
N ARG A 197 -35.40 0.32 -4.66
CA ARG A 197 -35.95 -1.02 -4.92
C ARG A 197 -34.87 -2.08 -4.68
N LEU A 198 -35.27 -3.16 -3.99
CA LEU A 198 -34.36 -4.25 -3.63
C LEU A 198 -33.61 -4.86 -4.83
N PRO A 199 -34.24 -5.16 -5.99
CA PRO A 199 -33.53 -5.70 -7.15
C PRO A 199 -32.49 -4.74 -7.74
N ASP A 200 -32.72 -3.42 -7.67
CA ASP A 200 -31.78 -2.43 -8.18
C ASP A 200 -30.54 -2.35 -7.27
N VAL A 201 -30.72 -2.41 -5.95
CA VAL A 201 -29.61 -2.47 -5.00
C VAL A 201 -28.80 -3.75 -5.17
N MET A 202 -29.45 -4.91 -5.38
CA MET A 202 -28.74 -6.16 -5.65
C MET A 202 -27.88 -6.07 -6.91
N ARG A 203 -28.41 -5.51 -8.01
CA ARG A 203 -27.61 -5.29 -9.24
C ARG A 203 -26.41 -4.38 -9.00
N LYS A 204 -26.53 -3.37 -8.12
CA LYS A 204 -25.39 -2.51 -7.73
C LYS A 204 -24.35 -3.27 -6.91
N ILE A 205 -24.79 -4.10 -5.96
CA ILE A 205 -23.92 -4.97 -5.14
C ILE A 205 -23.16 -5.95 -6.03
N GLU A 206 -23.86 -6.69 -6.90
CA GLU A 206 -23.27 -7.65 -7.84
C GLU A 206 -22.22 -6.97 -8.74
N TYR A 207 -22.51 -5.77 -9.25
CA TYR A 207 -21.57 -5.00 -10.08
C TYR A 207 -20.31 -4.57 -9.31
N ILE A 208 -20.46 -4.04 -8.09
CA ILE A 208 -19.30 -3.62 -7.28
C ILE A 208 -18.49 -4.84 -6.84
N GLU A 209 -19.16 -5.95 -6.50
CA GLU A 209 -18.50 -7.21 -6.14
C GLU A 209 -17.65 -7.75 -7.31
N GLU A 210 -18.15 -7.69 -8.55
CA GLU A 210 -17.40 -8.07 -9.75
C GLU A 210 -16.11 -7.24 -9.89
N LEU A 211 -16.21 -5.92 -9.70
CA LEU A 211 -15.05 -5.00 -9.75
C LEU A 211 -14.04 -5.28 -8.63
N LEU A 212 -14.49 -5.73 -7.46
CA LEU A 212 -13.61 -6.07 -6.34
C LEU A 212 -12.94 -7.43 -6.56
N LYS A 213 -13.65 -8.43 -7.09
CA LYS A 213 -13.10 -9.75 -7.39
C LYS A 213 -11.90 -9.68 -8.34
N SER A 214 -11.96 -8.80 -9.35
CA SER A 214 -10.85 -8.64 -10.29
C SER A 214 -9.56 -8.11 -9.65
N THR A 215 -9.65 -7.45 -8.50
CA THR A 215 -8.50 -6.79 -7.86
C THR A 215 -7.64 -7.71 -7.00
N VAL A 216 -8.20 -8.84 -6.57
CA VAL A 216 -7.56 -9.82 -5.69
C VAL A 216 -6.34 -10.49 -6.36
N HIS A 217 -6.29 -10.49 -7.69
CA HIS A 217 -5.23 -11.14 -8.47
C HIS A 217 -3.96 -10.29 -8.68
N ASP A 218 -3.94 -9.00 -8.31
CA ASP A 218 -2.81 -8.08 -8.59
C ASP A 218 -1.63 -8.20 -7.59
N GLY A 219 -1.77 -9.01 -6.52
CA GLY A 219 -0.68 -9.35 -5.57
C GLY A 219 -0.08 -8.20 -4.74
N ARG A 220 -0.38 -6.94 -5.03
CA ARG A 220 0.01 -5.78 -4.23
C ARG A 220 -1.03 -5.49 -3.16
N PRO A 221 -0.63 -5.34 -1.90
CA PRO A 221 -1.59 -5.29 -0.83
C PRO A 221 -2.15 -3.85 -0.72
N VAL A 222 -3.47 -3.76 -0.52
CA VAL A 222 -4.26 -2.50 -0.52
C VAL A 222 -3.92 -1.64 0.70
N ASP A 223 -3.57 -2.31 1.80
CA ASP A 223 -3.12 -1.75 3.07
C ASP A 223 -1.92 -0.81 2.92
N ASP A 224 -0.91 -1.18 2.13
CA ASP A 224 0.25 -0.32 1.87
C ASP A 224 -0.18 1.01 1.27
N LEU A 225 -1.17 1.00 0.37
CA LEU A 225 -1.68 2.22 -0.27
C LEU A 225 -2.41 3.12 0.73
N MET A 226 -3.24 2.52 1.57
CA MET A 226 -4.02 3.22 2.59
C MET A 226 -3.10 3.83 3.64
N ARG A 227 -2.11 3.07 4.12
CA ARG A 227 -1.05 3.57 5.02
C ARG A 227 -0.24 4.70 4.38
N HIS A 228 0.10 4.56 3.09
CA HIS A 228 0.75 5.63 2.35
C HIS A 228 -0.13 6.89 2.29
N MET A 229 -1.44 6.79 2.09
CA MET A 229 -2.32 7.95 2.11
C MET A 229 -2.33 8.62 3.49
N MET A 230 -2.48 7.85 4.57
CA MET A 230 -2.46 8.37 5.95
C MET A 230 -1.15 9.09 6.27
N LYS A 231 -0.01 8.63 5.74
CA LYS A 231 1.30 9.26 5.94
C LYS A 231 1.54 10.49 5.04
N ASN A 232 0.99 10.51 3.83
CA ASN A 232 1.40 11.44 2.76
C ASN A 232 0.33 12.48 2.38
N LEU A 233 -0.49 12.89 3.35
CA LEU A 233 -1.47 13.97 3.18
C LEU A 233 -1.22 15.04 4.25
N SER A 234 -0.87 16.26 3.82
CA SER A 234 -0.73 17.42 4.73
C SER A 234 -1.71 18.54 4.45
N LEU A 235 -2.55 18.38 3.42
CA LEU A 235 -3.70 19.27 3.22
C LEU A 235 -4.72 19.07 4.34
N SER A 236 -5.47 20.13 4.65
CA SER A 236 -6.67 19.99 5.46
C SER A 236 -7.63 19.06 4.72
N PRO A 237 -7.97 17.89 5.28
CA PRO A 237 -8.76 16.91 4.54
C PRO A 237 -10.18 17.46 4.37
N ASP A 238 -10.64 17.52 3.11
CA ASP A 238 -12.05 17.72 2.80
C ASP A 238 -12.89 16.58 3.40
N GLU A 239 -14.22 16.73 3.35
CA GLU A 239 -15.14 15.74 3.90
C GLU A 239 -14.92 14.33 3.29
N GLU A 240 -14.52 14.25 2.02
CA GLU A 240 -14.27 12.99 1.32
C GLU A 240 -13.03 12.29 1.87
N LEU A 241 -11.93 13.03 2.02
CA LEU A 241 -10.69 12.55 2.61
C LEU A 241 -10.89 12.16 4.08
N GLN A 242 -11.62 12.97 4.86
CA GLN A 242 -11.94 12.64 6.26
C GLN A 242 -12.72 11.34 6.38
N ARG A 243 -13.80 11.18 5.60
CA ARG A 243 -14.57 9.92 5.58
C ARG A 243 -13.71 8.72 5.18
N THR A 244 -12.80 8.91 4.23
CA THR A 244 -11.88 7.86 3.78
C THR A 244 -10.85 7.50 4.87
N LEU A 245 -10.29 8.49 5.57
CA LEU A 245 -9.37 8.27 6.68
C LEU A 245 -10.07 7.56 7.86
N SER A 246 -11.26 8.01 8.25
CA SER A 246 -12.05 7.35 9.29
C SER A 246 -12.46 5.92 8.91
N PHE A 247 -12.70 5.67 7.63
CA PHE A 247 -12.92 4.31 7.12
C PHE A 247 -11.68 3.43 7.36
N TYR A 248 -10.47 3.94 7.08
CA TYR A 248 -9.23 3.18 7.27
C TYR A 248 -8.91 2.93 8.73
N GLU A 249 -9.09 3.93 9.59
CA GLU A 249 -8.89 3.78 11.04
C GLU A 249 -9.81 2.69 11.62
N LYS A 250 -11.08 2.65 11.20
CA LYS A 250 -12.03 1.61 11.60
C LYS A 250 -11.61 0.23 11.13
N LEU A 251 -11.12 0.12 9.89
CA LEU A 251 -10.65 -1.15 9.33
C LEU A 251 -9.41 -1.66 10.06
N GLU A 252 -8.45 -0.77 10.30
CA GLU A 252 -7.23 -1.08 11.02
C GLU A 252 -7.52 -1.58 12.44
N ALA A 253 -8.46 -0.94 13.14
CA ALA A 253 -8.83 -1.31 14.51
C ALA A 253 -9.56 -2.68 14.61
N ARG A 254 -10.31 -3.11 13.59
CA ARG A 254 -11.13 -4.34 13.65
C ARG A 254 -10.36 -5.62 13.36
N ARG A 255 -9.79 -5.74 12.15
CA ARG A 255 -9.11 -6.96 11.66
C ARG A 255 -7.77 -6.67 10.97
N GLY A 256 -7.33 -5.41 10.99
CA GLY A 256 -6.21 -4.95 10.20
C GLY A 256 -6.53 -4.83 8.71
N LEU A 257 -5.79 -3.97 8.01
CA LEU A 257 -6.01 -3.67 6.58
C LEU A 257 -5.71 -4.87 5.65
N GLY A 258 -5.00 -5.89 6.14
CA GLY A 258 -4.65 -7.08 5.36
C GLY A 258 -5.85 -7.97 4.99
N ALA A 259 -6.98 -7.86 5.71
CA ALA A 259 -8.20 -8.61 5.46
C ALA A 259 -8.95 -8.17 4.18
N LEU A 260 -8.62 -6.99 3.63
CA LEU A 260 -9.22 -6.45 2.40
C LEU A 260 -8.84 -7.21 1.12
N LYS A 261 -7.99 -8.24 1.23
CA LYS A 261 -7.64 -9.11 0.10
C LYS A 261 -8.82 -9.98 -0.36
N GLU A 262 -9.83 -10.17 0.48
CA GLU A 262 -11.02 -10.96 0.15
C GLU A 262 -12.15 -10.05 -0.35
N ALA A 263 -12.61 -10.28 -1.58
CA ALA A 263 -13.66 -9.45 -2.19
C ALA A 263 -14.96 -9.39 -1.36
N PRO A 264 -15.47 -10.51 -0.78
CA PRO A 264 -16.66 -10.47 0.08
C PRO A 264 -16.48 -9.59 1.32
N TYR A 265 -15.31 -9.66 1.97
CA TYR A 265 -15.02 -8.83 3.14
C TYR A 265 -14.89 -7.35 2.75
N ALA A 266 -14.20 -7.03 1.65
CA ALA A 266 -14.08 -5.66 1.17
C ALA A 266 -15.44 -5.04 0.83
N LEU A 267 -16.31 -5.80 0.17
CA LEU A 267 -17.68 -5.40 -0.15
C LEU A 267 -18.49 -5.10 1.11
N LEU A 268 -18.42 -5.99 2.11
CA LEU A 268 -19.07 -5.83 3.40
C LEU A 268 -18.65 -4.52 4.09
N GLN A 269 -17.36 -4.22 4.09
CA GLN A 269 -16.85 -2.98 4.71
C GLN A 269 -17.30 -1.72 3.96
N LEU A 270 -17.44 -1.78 2.63
CA LEU A 270 -18.01 -0.69 1.84
C LEU A 270 -19.50 -0.49 2.13
N ILE A 271 -20.28 -1.57 2.25
CA ILE A 271 -21.71 -1.48 2.61
C ILE A 271 -21.90 -0.85 3.99
N ASP A 272 -21.09 -1.27 4.98
CA ASP A 272 -21.16 -0.71 6.33
C ASP A 272 -20.72 0.77 6.36
N SER A 273 -19.65 1.13 5.65
CA SER A 273 -19.04 2.46 5.78
C SER A 273 -19.62 3.50 4.82
N PHE A 274 -20.08 3.08 3.64
CA PHE A 274 -20.57 3.94 2.56
C PHE A 274 -21.89 3.43 1.96
N PRO A 275 -22.96 3.25 2.76
CA PRO A 275 -24.25 2.76 2.26
C PRO A 275 -24.86 3.68 1.20
N GLN A 276 -24.48 4.96 1.17
CA GLN A 276 -24.95 5.93 0.17
C GLN A 276 -24.51 5.61 -1.26
N ILE A 277 -23.46 4.79 -1.46
CA ILE A 277 -23.07 4.37 -2.81
C ILE A 277 -24.22 3.61 -3.48
N PHE A 278 -24.96 2.82 -2.70
CA PHE A 278 -26.04 1.98 -3.20
C PHE A 278 -27.36 2.73 -3.42
N THR A 279 -27.43 4.02 -3.08
CA THR A 279 -28.55 4.89 -3.45
C THR A 279 -28.33 5.60 -4.79
N ARG A 280 -27.11 5.58 -5.33
CA ARG A 280 -26.76 6.18 -6.63
C ARG A 280 -27.27 5.35 -7.80
N ASP A 281 -27.52 5.97 -8.95
CA ASP A 281 -27.98 5.28 -10.14
C ASP A 281 -26.87 4.46 -10.80
N LEU A 282 -27.17 3.19 -11.11
CA LEU A 282 -26.15 2.29 -11.65
C LEU A 282 -25.70 2.69 -13.06
N VAL A 283 -26.63 3.14 -13.90
CA VAL A 283 -26.39 3.35 -15.34
C VAL A 283 -25.84 4.75 -15.62
N ASN A 284 -26.33 5.76 -14.90
CA ASN A 284 -26.04 7.17 -15.14
C ASN A 284 -24.99 7.75 -14.19
N GLU A 285 -24.75 7.13 -13.02
CA GLU A 285 -23.80 7.66 -12.03
C GLU A 285 -22.62 6.70 -11.81
N ILE A 286 -22.88 5.46 -11.39
CA ILE A 286 -21.81 4.50 -11.03
C ILE A 286 -21.00 4.03 -12.26
N LYS A 287 -21.66 3.51 -13.30
CA LYS A 287 -20.97 3.05 -14.52
C LYS A 287 -20.18 4.18 -15.21
N PRO A 288 -20.72 5.41 -15.36
CA PRO A 288 -19.96 6.51 -15.93
C PRO A 288 -18.74 6.92 -15.11
N ALA A 289 -18.79 6.84 -13.77
CA ALA A 289 -17.61 7.09 -12.94
C ALA A 289 -16.51 6.05 -13.17
N VAL A 290 -16.89 4.78 -13.33
CA VAL A 290 -15.99 3.68 -13.71
C VAL A 290 -15.41 3.90 -15.10
N HIS A 291 -16.24 4.20 -16.10
CA HIS A 291 -15.78 4.48 -17.47
C HIS A 291 -14.86 5.70 -17.53
N LEU A 292 -15.10 6.74 -16.72
CA LEU A 292 -14.18 7.87 -16.61
C LEU A 292 -12.78 7.42 -16.17
N LEU A 293 -12.67 6.48 -15.23
CA LEU A 293 -11.36 5.96 -14.81
C LEU A 293 -10.68 5.15 -15.92
N GLU A 294 -11.45 4.37 -16.69
CA GLU A 294 -10.98 3.64 -17.86
C GLU A 294 -10.49 4.60 -18.97
N GLU A 295 -11.23 5.68 -19.25
CA GLU A 295 -10.84 6.76 -20.19
C GLU A 295 -9.46 7.35 -19.85
N TYR A 296 -9.11 7.39 -18.57
CA TYR A 296 -7.83 7.93 -18.07
C TYR A 296 -6.72 6.87 -17.95
N GLY A 297 -6.99 5.65 -18.41
CA GLY A 297 -6.02 4.57 -18.50
C GLY A 297 -5.87 3.73 -17.23
N VAL A 298 -6.85 3.74 -16.33
CA VAL A 298 -6.92 2.77 -15.24
C VAL A 298 -7.47 1.45 -15.80
N PRO A 299 -6.74 0.32 -15.69
CA PRO A 299 -7.25 -0.96 -16.18
C PRO A 299 -8.48 -1.41 -15.38
N ARG A 300 -9.48 -1.97 -16.06
CA ARG A 300 -10.74 -2.44 -15.45
C ARG A 300 -10.51 -3.37 -14.26
N GLU A 301 -9.57 -4.29 -14.42
CA GLU A 301 -9.18 -5.28 -13.41
C GLU A 301 -8.73 -4.64 -12.08
N LYS A 302 -8.25 -3.40 -12.13
CA LYS A 302 -7.69 -2.67 -10.98
C LYS A 302 -8.63 -1.61 -10.41
N LEU A 303 -9.84 -1.46 -10.96
CA LEU A 303 -10.78 -0.42 -10.55
C LEU A 303 -11.32 -0.64 -9.14
N GLY A 304 -11.64 -1.88 -8.74
CA GLY A 304 -12.14 -2.13 -7.39
C GLY A 304 -11.14 -1.68 -6.31
N ARG A 305 -9.83 -1.72 -6.60
CA ARG A 305 -8.79 -1.21 -5.70
C ARG A 305 -8.89 0.31 -5.57
N VAL A 306 -9.08 1.02 -6.67
CA VAL A 306 -9.24 2.48 -6.67
C VAL A 306 -10.50 2.87 -5.89
N ILE A 307 -11.60 2.14 -6.10
CA ILE A 307 -12.86 2.33 -5.36
C ILE A 307 -12.66 2.08 -3.87
N LEU A 308 -12.02 0.97 -3.48
CA LEU A 308 -11.78 0.65 -2.07
C LEU A 308 -10.85 1.67 -1.39
N CYS A 309 -9.90 2.22 -2.14
CA CYS A 309 -8.95 3.22 -1.67
C CYS A 309 -9.44 4.68 -1.77
N PHE A 310 -10.60 4.94 -2.37
CA PHE A 310 -11.26 6.24 -2.32
C PHE A 310 -12.77 6.10 -2.61
N PRO A 311 -13.53 5.45 -1.71
CA PRO A 311 -14.95 5.17 -1.94
C PRO A 311 -15.83 6.39 -2.27
N PRO A 312 -15.56 7.60 -1.71
CA PRO A 312 -16.33 8.79 -2.05
C PRO A 312 -16.39 9.12 -3.54
N LEU A 313 -15.48 8.61 -4.38
CA LEU A 313 -15.51 8.86 -5.83
C LEU A 313 -16.84 8.42 -6.47
N LEU A 314 -17.48 7.35 -5.96
CA LEU A 314 -18.75 6.86 -6.50
C LEU A 314 -19.97 7.68 -6.04
N LEU A 315 -19.77 8.60 -5.08
CA LEU A 315 -20.81 9.50 -4.61
C LEU A 315 -20.90 10.80 -5.43
N LYS A 316 -19.95 11.03 -6.34
CA LYS A 316 -19.78 12.30 -7.05
C LYS A 316 -20.41 12.28 -8.43
N ASP A 317 -20.90 13.44 -8.87
CA ASP A 317 -21.35 13.59 -10.25
C ASP A 317 -20.15 13.61 -11.21
N VAL A 318 -20.23 12.78 -12.25
CA VAL A 318 -19.14 12.62 -13.21
C VAL A 318 -18.91 13.91 -14.00
N THR A 319 -19.97 14.61 -14.38
CA THR A 319 -19.91 15.76 -15.27
C THR A 319 -19.60 17.06 -14.53
N ALA A 320 -20.22 17.27 -13.38
CA ALA A 320 -20.15 18.48 -12.59
C ALA A 320 -18.98 18.48 -11.59
N GLU A 321 -18.52 17.31 -11.11
CA GLU A 321 -17.48 17.23 -10.08
C GLU A 321 -16.20 16.52 -10.59
N LEU A 322 -16.29 15.26 -11.00
CA LEU A 322 -15.09 14.46 -11.32
C LEU A 322 -14.37 14.96 -12.58
N ARG A 323 -15.08 15.27 -13.66
CA ARG A 323 -14.46 15.77 -14.90
C ARG A 323 -13.74 17.11 -14.68
N PRO A 324 -14.29 18.11 -13.96
CA PRO A 324 -13.55 19.31 -13.58
C PRO A 324 -12.28 19.03 -12.78
N ARG A 325 -12.32 18.19 -11.73
CA ARG A 325 -11.12 17.82 -10.95
C ARG A 325 -10.04 17.18 -11.83
N MET A 326 -10.45 16.31 -12.76
CA MET A 326 -9.53 15.72 -13.74
C MET A 326 -8.93 16.74 -14.72
N LYS A 327 -9.70 17.77 -15.12
CA LYS A 327 -9.19 18.87 -15.95
C LYS A 327 -8.14 19.70 -15.20
N GLU A 328 -8.35 19.95 -13.91
CA GLU A 328 -7.34 20.61 -13.06
C GLU A 328 -6.06 19.77 -12.99
N LEU A 329 -6.17 18.46 -12.74
CA LEU A 329 -5.02 17.55 -12.74
C LEU A 329 -4.28 17.52 -14.10
N LYS A 330 -4.98 17.76 -15.22
CA LYS A 330 -4.37 17.88 -16.55
C LYS A 330 -3.49 19.12 -16.71
N LYS A 331 -3.73 20.20 -15.96
CA LYS A 331 -2.92 21.42 -16.03
C LYS A 331 -1.46 21.21 -15.64
N VAL A 332 -1.15 20.14 -14.90
CA VAL A 332 0.21 19.75 -14.53
C VAL A 332 1.09 19.42 -15.76
N GLY A 333 0.48 19.10 -16.91
CA GLY A 333 1.23 18.83 -18.15
C GLY A 333 1.88 17.44 -18.20
N VAL A 334 1.41 16.51 -17.36
CA VAL A 334 1.85 15.11 -17.38
C VAL A 334 1.32 14.41 -18.64
N ALA A 335 2.13 13.53 -19.25
CA ALA A 335 1.70 12.75 -20.41
C ALA A 335 0.46 11.89 -20.09
N ALA A 336 -0.53 11.87 -20.99
CA ALA A 336 -1.84 11.23 -20.77
C ALA A 336 -1.74 9.78 -20.25
N ARG A 337 -0.80 8.99 -20.79
CA ARG A 337 -0.52 7.60 -20.38
C ARG A 337 -0.11 7.40 -18.91
N ASN A 338 0.23 8.47 -18.20
CA ASN A 338 0.67 8.40 -16.80
C ASN A 338 -0.47 8.60 -15.81
N TYR A 339 -1.58 9.25 -16.18
CA TYR A 339 -2.67 9.55 -15.23
C TYR A 339 -3.26 8.28 -14.62
N GLY A 340 -3.57 7.25 -15.42
CA GLY A 340 -4.05 5.97 -14.90
C GLY A 340 -3.09 5.33 -13.89
N ARG A 341 -1.77 5.42 -14.12
CA ARG A 341 -0.75 4.92 -13.18
C ARG A 341 -0.70 5.75 -11.89
N MET A 342 -0.88 7.06 -12.00
CA MET A 342 -0.94 7.97 -10.84
C MET A 342 -2.17 7.70 -10.00
N ILE A 343 -3.37 7.64 -10.61
CA ILE A 343 -4.64 7.39 -9.93
C ILE A 343 -4.65 6.01 -9.28
N LEU A 344 -4.13 4.98 -9.96
CA LEU A 344 -4.03 3.63 -9.40
C LEU A 344 -3.19 3.60 -8.11
N LYS A 345 -2.14 4.42 -8.04
CA LYS A 345 -1.26 4.51 -6.87
C LYS A 345 -1.74 5.54 -5.84
N TYR A 346 -2.49 6.55 -6.25
CA TYR A 346 -2.97 7.62 -5.38
C TYR A 346 -4.42 8.01 -5.78
N PRO A 347 -5.42 7.18 -5.46
CA PRO A 347 -6.82 7.44 -5.81
C PRO A 347 -7.38 8.76 -5.27
N TRP A 348 -6.87 9.19 -4.12
CA TRP A 348 -7.23 10.44 -3.46
C TRP A 348 -6.78 11.70 -4.23
N LEU A 349 -5.98 11.57 -5.31
CA LEU A 349 -5.73 12.68 -6.24
C LEU A 349 -7.02 13.23 -6.89
N LEU A 350 -8.13 12.49 -6.77
CA LEU A 350 -9.45 12.88 -7.25
C LEU A 350 -10.28 13.65 -6.22
N SER A 351 -9.74 13.96 -5.04
CA SER A 351 -10.43 14.76 -4.03
C SER A 351 -10.49 16.24 -4.42
N GLN A 352 -11.38 16.99 -3.78
CA GLN A 352 -11.52 18.43 -4.03
C GLN A 352 -10.29 19.17 -3.51
N SER A 353 -9.81 18.83 -2.31
CA SER A 353 -8.62 19.45 -1.71
C SER A 353 -7.41 19.39 -2.64
N VAL A 354 -7.21 18.27 -3.34
CA VAL A 354 -6.10 18.12 -4.28
C VAL A 354 -6.30 18.98 -5.51
N ALA A 355 -7.50 18.98 -6.10
CA ALA A 355 -7.81 19.79 -7.27
C ALA A 355 -7.53 21.28 -7.01
N ASP A 356 -7.92 21.78 -5.84
CA ASP A 356 -7.68 23.17 -5.43
C ASP A 356 -6.18 23.46 -5.21
N ASN A 357 -5.40 22.46 -4.77
CA ASN A 357 -3.97 22.58 -4.48
C ASN A 357 -3.05 22.41 -5.72
N VAL A 358 -3.55 21.94 -6.85
CA VAL A 358 -2.74 21.71 -8.07
C VAL A 358 -2.01 22.99 -8.50
N GLU A 359 -2.73 24.10 -8.59
CA GLU A 359 -2.18 25.39 -9.03
C GLU A 359 -1.16 25.93 -8.01
N GLU A 360 -1.41 25.77 -6.71
CA GLU A 360 -0.48 26.18 -5.66
C GLU A 360 0.81 25.36 -5.70
N THR A 361 0.70 24.04 -5.90
CA THR A 361 1.86 23.15 -6.04
C THR A 361 2.66 23.50 -7.29
N PHE A 362 1.99 23.78 -8.41
CA PHE A 362 2.66 24.20 -9.64
C PHE A 362 3.38 25.54 -9.43
N LYS A 363 2.73 26.53 -8.83
CA LYS A 363 3.35 27.80 -8.46
C LYS A 363 4.55 27.58 -7.54
N PHE A 364 4.46 26.69 -6.54
CA PHE A 364 5.57 26.39 -5.65
C PHE A 364 6.79 25.84 -6.42
N LEU A 365 6.58 24.90 -7.35
CA LEU A 365 7.64 24.32 -8.16
C LEU A 365 8.18 25.30 -9.23
N ASP A 366 7.32 26.12 -9.82
CA ASP A 366 7.66 27.09 -10.87
C ASP A 366 8.20 28.43 -10.32
N SER A 367 8.06 28.70 -9.02
CA SER A 367 8.34 30.01 -8.42
C SER A 367 9.82 30.40 -8.48
N ASN A 368 10.22 31.00 -9.60
CA ASN A 368 11.42 31.81 -9.75
C ASN A 368 11.35 33.12 -8.94
N LYS A 369 10.15 33.56 -8.52
CA LYS A 369 9.93 34.91 -7.94
C LYS A 369 10.09 35.02 -6.41
N ASN A 370 10.04 33.90 -5.68
CA ASN A 370 10.24 33.89 -4.22
C ASN A 370 11.62 33.36 -3.79
N ASN A 371 12.57 33.13 -4.72
CA ASN A 371 13.92 32.60 -4.47
C ASN A 371 14.02 31.22 -3.79
N VAL A 372 12.91 30.49 -3.58
CA VAL A 372 12.93 29.22 -2.84
C VAL A 372 13.32 28.02 -3.71
N LEU A 373 12.80 27.89 -4.94
CA LEU A 373 13.11 26.78 -5.85
C LEU A 373 13.21 27.24 -7.31
N GLN A 374 14.37 27.02 -7.92
CA GLN A 374 14.61 27.29 -9.36
C GLN A 374 14.49 25.98 -10.17
N VAL A 375 13.31 25.36 -10.19
CA VAL A 375 13.08 24.17 -11.02
C VAL A 375 12.76 24.63 -12.45
N LEU A 376 13.42 24.04 -13.45
CA LEU A 376 13.07 24.29 -14.85
C LEU A 376 11.66 23.76 -15.14
N LYS A 377 10.80 24.58 -15.76
CA LYS A 377 9.44 24.18 -16.20
C LYS A 377 9.38 22.82 -16.89
N SER A 378 10.37 22.54 -17.76
CA SER A 378 10.51 21.27 -18.49
C SER A 378 10.83 20.04 -17.63
N LYS A 379 10.90 20.18 -16.31
CA LYS A 379 11.16 19.09 -15.35
C LYS A 379 9.99 18.85 -14.40
N ILE A 380 9.01 19.76 -14.35
CA ILE A 380 7.88 19.69 -13.42
C ILE A 380 7.01 18.47 -13.71
N ASP A 381 6.71 18.20 -14.99
CA ASP A 381 5.99 17.01 -15.44
C ASP A 381 6.67 15.71 -14.98
N GLY A 382 8.00 15.64 -15.09
CA GLY A 382 8.81 14.52 -14.64
C GLY A 382 8.90 14.40 -13.12
N ILE A 383 8.79 15.50 -12.39
CA ILE A 383 8.69 15.52 -10.92
C ILE A 383 7.36 14.93 -10.49
N ILE A 384 6.24 15.47 -10.97
CA ILE A 384 4.91 15.01 -10.56
C ILE A 384 4.64 13.58 -11.05
N THR A 385 5.15 13.19 -12.21
CA THR A 385 5.05 11.78 -12.67
C THR A 385 5.75 10.81 -11.70
N ARG A 386 6.90 11.19 -11.13
CA ARG A 386 7.66 10.34 -10.18
C ARG A 386 7.13 10.44 -8.75
N CYS A 387 6.57 11.58 -8.37
CA CYS A 387 6.06 11.85 -7.04
C CYS A 387 4.67 12.53 -7.10
N PRO A 388 3.61 11.80 -7.52
CA PRO A 388 2.27 12.36 -7.63
C PRO A 388 1.70 12.83 -6.30
N GLN A 389 2.11 12.18 -5.21
CA GLN A 389 1.66 12.51 -3.85
C GLN A 389 2.01 13.94 -3.44
N LEU A 390 2.96 14.60 -4.10
CA LEU A 390 3.30 16.00 -3.84
C LEU A 390 2.07 16.92 -3.95
N LEU A 391 1.11 16.57 -4.80
CA LEU A 391 -0.15 17.31 -4.96
C LEU A 391 -1.06 17.28 -3.71
N GLY A 392 -0.81 16.37 -2.77
CA GLY A 392 -1.48 16.30 -1.47
C GLY A 392 -0.74 17.00 -0.33
N PHE A 393 0.33 17.73 -0.65
CA PHE A 393 1.07 18.48 0.35
C PHE A 393 0.76 19.97 0.28
N SER A 394 0.57 20.58 1.45
CA SER A 394 0.47 22.02 1.57
C SER A 394 1.83 22.66 1.33
N SER A 395 1.89 23.61 0.38
CA SER A 395 3.13 24.35 0.12
C SER A 395 3.61 25.06 1.38
N ARG A 396 2.70 25.68 2.13
CA ARG A 396 3.03 26.50 3.30
C ARG A 396 3.35 25.69 4.55
N ALA A 397 2.57 24.64 4.83
CA ALA A 397 2.70 23.87 6.07
C ALA A 397 3.75 22.75 6.00
N ALA A 398 4.04 22.22 4.81
CA ALA A 398 4.96 21.09 4.65
C ALA A 398 6.15 21.40 3.73
N LEU A 399 5.91 21.88 2.51
CA LEU A 399 6.98 21.99 1.50
C LEU A 399 7.99 23.10 1.82
N VAL A 400 7.52 24.30 2.20
CA VAL A 400 8.38 25.44 2.55
C VAL A 400 9.28 25.13 3.76
N PRO A 401 8.77 24.59 4.89
CA PRO A 401 9.62 24.19 6.01
C PRO A 401 10.72 23.19 5.62
N MET A 402 10.39 22.21 4.76
CA MET A 402 11.39 21.23 4.31
C MET A 402 12.47 21.88 3.44
N ILE A 403 12.12 22.84 2.57
CA ILE A 403 13.13 23.60 1.82
C ILE A 403 14.02 24.44 2.75
N GLN A 404 13.42 25.16 3.69
CA GLN A 404 14.18 25.95 4.66
C GLN A 404 15.13 25.07 5.49
N HIS A 405 14.72 23.84 5.79
CA HIS A 405 15.57 22.85 6.44
C HIS A 405 16.77 22.46 5.56
N LEU A 406 16.53 22.09 4.29
CA LEU A 406 17.60 21.77 3.34
C LEU A 406 18.59 22.92 3.15
N GLU A 407 18.11 24.16 3.14
CA GLU A 407 18.98 25.35 3.07
C GLU A 407 19.86 25.50 4.32
N LYS A 408 19.30 25.28 5.51
CA LYS A 408 20.07 25.29 6.78
C LYS A 408 21.12 24.19 6.82
N CYS A 409 20.85 23.03 6.23
CA CYS A 409 21.80 21.92 6.11
C CYS A 409 22.92 22.17 5.07
N GLY A 410 23.01 23.37 4.49
CA GLY A 410 24.13 23.78 3.64
C GLY A 410 23.86 23.65 2.14
N VAL A 411 22.65 23.28 1.72
CA VAL A 411 22.30 23.24 0.30
C VAL A 411 22.06 24.65 -0.22
N LYS A 412 23.03 25.19 -0.97
CA LYS A 412 22.88 26.51 -1.61
C LYS A 412 21.64 26.54 -2.52
N SER A 413 20.75 27.51 -2.28
CA SER A 413 19.46 27.73 -2.97
C SER A 413 19.51 27.52 -4.50
N LYS A 414 20.57 28.01 -5.18
CA LYS A 414 20.76 27.87 -6.64
C LYS A 414 20.79 26.42 -7.18
N ARG A 415 20.98 25.42 -6.32
CA ARG A 415 21.09 23.99 -6.72
C ARG A 415 19.92 23.14 -6.26
N LEU A 416 19.06 23.65 -5.38
CA LEU A 416 17.90 22.91 -4.87
C LEU A 416 16.98 22.42 -5.98
N GLY A 417 16.73 23.26 -6.99
CA GLY A 417 15.87 22.87 -8.12
C GLY A 417 16.36 21.60 -8.83
N ARG A 418 17.68 21.41 -8.97
CA ARG A 418 18.27 20.18 -9.54
C ARG A 418 18.11 18.99 -8.60
N VAL A 419 18.31 19.19 -7.29
CA VAL A 419 18.16 18.14 -6.26
C VAL A 419 16.72 17.63 -6.24
N ILE A 420 15.73 18.53 -6.18
CA ILE A 420 14.30 18.19 -6.24
C ILE A 420 13.95 17.50 -7.56
N ALA A 421 14.53 17.95 -8.68
CA ALA A 421 14.33 17.28 -9.97
C ALA A 421 14.95 15.87 -10.03
N LEU A 422 15.96 15.55 -9.24
CA LEU A 422 16.52 14.20 -9.15
C LEU A 422 15.69 13.31 -8.20
N ALA A 423 15.35 13.83 -7.02
CA ALA A 423 14.64 13.12 -5.97
C ALA A 423 13.52 13.98 -5.35
N PRO A 424 12.35 14.10 -6.01
CA PRO A 424 11.25 14.91 -5.51
C PRO A 424 10.66 14.38 -4.18
N GLN A 425 10.84 13.09 -3.88
CA GLN A 425 10.41 12.47 -2.63
C GLN A 425 11.03 13.09 -1.37
N ILE A 426 12.13 13.84 -1.50
CA ILE A 426 12.73 14.57 -0.36
C ILE A 426 11.79 15.66 0.18
N LEU A 427 10.83 16.10 -0.61
CA LEU A 427 9.81 17.07 -0.18
C LEU A 427 8.67 16.43 0.61
N THR A 428 8.57 15.11 0.58
CA THR A 428 7.45 14.36 1.21
C THR A 428 7.82 13.79 2.57
N ILE A 429 9.08 13.90 2.98
CA ILE A 429 9.56 13.49 4.31
C ILE A 429 9.57 14.69 5.25
N THR A 430 9.60 14.41 6.55
CA THR A 430 9.76 15.43 7.58
C THR A 430 11.23 15.84 7.75
N PRO A 431 11.51 17.06 8.26
CA PRO A 431 12.86 17.47 8.64
C PRO A 431 13.56 16.48 9.58
N GLN A 432 12.82 15.90 10.53
CA GLN A 432 13.35 14.91 11.46
C GLN A 432 13.78 13.62 10.75
N GLU A 433 12.95 13.09 9.85
CA GLU A 433 13.32 11.89 9.06
C GLU A 433 14.58 12.15 8.21
N PHE A 434 14.74 13.37 7.68
CA PHE A 434 15.97 13.76 6.99
C PHE A 434 17.19 13.77 7.93
N ASP A 435 17.04 14.37 9.11
CA ASP A 435 18.11 14.43 10.12
C ASP A 435 18.49 13.05 10.65
N ASP A 436 17.54 12.12 10.76
CA ASP A 436 17.80 10.73 11.14
C ASP A 436 18.70 10.04 10.11
N VAL A 437 18.48 10.28 8.81
CA VAL A 437 19.35 9.76 7.75
C VAL A 437 20.72 10.43 7.78
N VAL A 438 20.80 11.73 8.07
CA VAL A 438 22.08 12.43 8.27
C VAL A 438 22.84 11.83 9.46
N ALA A 439 22.16 11.59 10.59
CA ALA A 439 22.76 10.97 11.77
C ALA A 439 23.24 9.55 11.49
N PHE A 440 22.47 8.75 10.75
CA PHE A 440 22.87 7.43 10.27
C PHE A 440 24.17 7.50 9.46
N LEU A 441 24.26 8.42 8.49
CA LEU A 441 25.47 8.61 7.69
C LEU A 441 26.65 9.11 8.53
N ASN A 442 26.42 10.03 9.47
CA ASN A 442 27.46 10.50 10.39
C ASN A 442 28.04 9.36 11.23
N GLY A 443 27.23 8.36 11.61
CA GLY A 443 27.68 7.14 12.27
C GLY A 443 28.71 6.32 11.46
N TYR A 444 28.75 6.50 10.15
CA TYR A 444 29.77 5.91 9.26
C TYR A 444 30.91 6.88 8.91
N GLY A 445 30.97 8.06 9.52
CA GLY A 445 32.06 9.03 9.34
C GLY A 445 31.85 10.05 8.21
N TYR A 446 30.60 10.29 7.79
CA TYR A 446 30.29 11.42 6.92
C TYR A 446 30.36 12.73 7.71
N ASP A 447 31.03 13.72 7.14
CA ASP A 447 31.03 15.10 7.64
C ASP A 447 30.01 15.96 6.88
N PRO A 448 29.69 17.19 7.34
CA PRO A 448 28.72 18.05 6.67
C PRO A 448 29.03 18.36 5.19
N GLU A 449 30.31 18.42 4.82
CA GLU A 449 30.77 18.68 3.45
C GLU A 449 30.52 17.45 2.54
N ASP A 450 30.69 16.25 3.09
CA ASP A 450 30.38 14.99 2.42
C ASP A 450 28.88 14.76 2.28
N ILE A 451 28.09 15.17 3.28
CA ILE A 451 26.62 15.17 3.19
C ILE A 451 26.15 16.08 2.05
N ASP A 452 26.67 17.31 1.94
CA ASP A 452 26.35 18.23 0.84
C ASP A 452 26.76 17.65 -0.54
N LYS A 453 27.91 16.98 -0.64
CA LYS A 453 28.33 16.28 -1.87
C LYS A 453 27.41 15.12 -2.22
N LEU A 454 27.03 14.31 -1.22
CA LEU A 454 26.16 13.15 -1.40
C LEU A 454 24.76 13.58 -1.82
N LEU A 455 24.20 14.60 -1.17
CA LEU A 455 22.87 15.14 -1.46
C LEU A 455 22.79 15.71 -2.88
N ARG A 456 23.89 16.25 -3.43
CA ARG A 456 23.93 16.67 -4.84
C ARG A 456 23.96 15.52 -5.83
N ARG A 457 24.56 14.39 -5.46
CA ARG A 457 24.81 13.27 -6.38
C ARG A 457 23.72 12.20 -6.33
N ALA A 458 23.25 11.87 -5.13
CA ALA A 458 22.27 10.83 -4.86
C ALA A 458 21.29 11.27 -3.76
N PRO A 459 20.47 12.31 -4.00
CA PRO A 459 19.52 12.82 -3.01
C PRO A 459 18.45 11.82 -2.59
N GLU A 460 18.22 10.77 -3.38
CA GLU A 460 17.29 9.70 -3.04
C GLU A 460 17.65 8.96 -1.75
N ILE A 461 18.92 8.96 -1.35
CA ILE A 461 19.38 8.33 -0.10
C ILE A 461 18.73 9.00 1.11
N PHE A 462 18.56 10.32 1.06
CA PHE A 462 18.03 11.13 2.18
C PHE A 462 16.53 10.99 2.38
N ALA A 463 15.84 10.37 1.41
CA ALA A 463 14.42 10.04 1.51
C ALA A 463 14.17 8.52 1.60
N ALA A 464 15.23 7.73 1.76
CA ALA A 464 15.13 6.29 1.92
C ALA A 464 14.83 5.92 3.37
N ASN A 465 14.09 4.82 3.57
CA ASN A 465 13.88 4.28 4.90
C ASN A 465 15.18 3.65 5.43
N ILE A 466 15.57 3.99 6.66
CA ILE A 466 16.82 3.53 7.27
C ILE A 466 16.83 2.00 7.41
N GLU A 467 15.92 1.45 8.20
CA GLU A 467 15.90 0.01 8.53
C GLU A 467 15.59 -0.87 7.32
N GLY A 468 14.53 -0.56 6.59
CA GLY A 468 14.02 -1.34 5.49
C GLY A 468 14.82 -1.22 4.19
N THR A 469 15.62 -0.16 4.02
CA THR A 469 16.37 0.07 2.77
C THR A 469 17.86 0.28 2.98
N LEU A 470 18.28 1.27 3.77
CA LEU A 470 19.70 1.63 3.88
C LEU A 470 20.49 0.60 4.68
N GLN A 471 19.98 0.18 5.85
CA GLN A 471 20.62 -0.78 6.73
C GLN A 471 20.80 -2.12 6.02
N ARG A 472 19.75 -2.63 5.35
CA ARG A 472 19.82 -3.87 4.57
C ARG A 472 20.91 -3.87 3.49
N LYS A 473 21.20 -2.70 2.90
CA LYS A 473 22.29 -2.53 1.91
C LYS A 473 23.65 -2.47 2.59
N VAL A 474 23.75 -1.84 3.76
CA VAL A 474 24.96 -1.84 4.57
C VAL A 474 25.29 -3.26 5.04
N ASP A 475 24.31 -3.99 5.59
CA ASP A 475 24.47 -5.35 6.07
C ASP A 475 24.97 -6.28 4.96
N PHE A 476 24.40 -6.18 3.76
CA PHE A 476 24.90 -6.91 2.60
C PHE A 476 26.39 -6.65 2.30
N LEU A 477 26.84 -5.40 2.40
CA LEU A 477 28.26 -5.06 2.19
C LEU A 477 29.14 -5.61 3.32
N LEU A 478 28.66 -5.60 4.56
CA LEU A 478 29.34 -6.21 5.71
C LEU A 478 29.45 -7.73 5.55
N GLU A 479 28.36 -8.41 5.16
CA GLU A 479 28.32 -9.84 4.85
C GLU A 479 29.27 -10.24 3.72
N LEU A 480 29.47 -9.36 2.73
CA LEU A 480 30.46 -9.55 1.68
C LEU A 480 31.91 -9.51 2.21
N GLY A 481 32.12 -9.07 3.45
CA GLY A 481 33.43 -8.95 4.10
C GLY A 481 34.04 -7.55 4.01
N ILE A 482 33.25 -6.52 3.68
CA ILE A 482 33.70 -5.13 3.75
C ILE A 482 33.69 -4.70 5.22
N LYS A 483 34.82 -4.21 5.71
CA LYS A 483 34.93 -3.70 7.09
C LYS A 483 34.13 -2.39 7.25
N PRO A 484 33.51 -2.11 8.40
CA PRO A 484 32.75 -0.87 8.64
C PRO A 484 33.51 0.40 8.28
N ALA A 485 34.80 0.51 8.67
CA ALA A 485 35.67 1.64 8.35
C ALA A 485 35.90 1.90 6.84
N LYS A 486 35.55 0.92 5.98
CA LYS A 486 35.69 1.02 4.51
C LYS A 486 34.38 1.39 3.81
N LEU A 487 33.23 1.30 4.49
CA LEU A 487 31.92 1.58 3.90
C LEU A 487 31.80 3.02 3.42
N PHE A 488 32.24 3.97 4.26
CA PHE A 488 32.30 5.39 3.92
C PHE A 488 32.92 5.64 2.55
N ARG A 489 34.11 5.08 2.31
CA ARG A 489 34.82 5.25 1.03
C ARG A 489 33.99 4.72 -0.15
N ILE A 490 33.40 3.53 -0.01
CA ILE A 490 32.65 2.88 -1.08
C ILE A 490 31.44 3.74 -1.47
N ILE A 491 30.64 4.11 -0.48
CA ILE A 491 29.41 4.88 -0.68
C ILE A 491 29.74 6.31 -1.16
N LYS A 492 30.82 6.93 -0.64
CA LYS A 492 31.27 8.25 -1.10
C LYS A 492 31.65 8.27 -2.59
N PHE A 493 32.34 7.24 -3.07
CA PHE A 493 32.75 7.18 -4.48
C PHE A 493 31.64 6.67 -5.43
N TYR A 494 30.74 5.83 -4.93
CA TYR A 494 29.68 5.21 -5.71
C TYR A 494 28.39 5.05 -4.87
N PRO A 495 27.71 6.18 -4.56
CA PRO A 495 26.51 6.17 -3.75
C PRO A 495 25.35 5.42 -4.40
N GLU A 496 25.39 5.28 -5.73
CA GLU A 496 24.38 4.56 -6.51
C GLU A 496 24.25 3.09 -6.06
N ILE A 497 25.25 2.52 -5.39
CA ILE A 497 25.16 1.19 -4.75
C ILE A 497 24.01 1.11 -3.73
N LEU A 498 23.71 2.22 -3.04
CA LEU A 498 22.61 2.33 -2.09
C LEU A 498 21.26 2.54 -2.78
N SER A 499 21.20 2.69 -4.10
CA SER A 499 19.96 2.78 -4.88
C SER A 499 19.61 1.44 -5.54
N MET A 500 20.51 0.45 -5.51
CA MET A 500 20.32 -0.87 -6.14
C MET A 500 19.55 -1.86 -5.25
N SER A 501 18.83 -2.81 -5.87
CA SER A 501 18.20 -3.94 -5.15
C SER A 501 19.28 -4.92 -4.67
N VAL A 502 19.22 -5.29 -3.39
CA VAL A 502 20.14 -6.30 -2.83
C VAL A 502 19.90 -7.64 -3.52
N ASP A 503 18.65 -8.05 -3.65
CA ASP A 503 18.30 -9.41 -4.06
C ASP A 503 18.24 -9.57 -5.59
N ASP A 504 17.81 -8.54 -6.32
CA ASP A 504 17.69 -8.63 -7.80
C ASP A 504 18.95 -8.17 -8.53
N ALA A 505 19.81 -7.37 -7.89
CA ALA A 505 20.96 -6.78 -8.56
C ALA A 505 22.30 -7.12 -7.89
N LEU A 506 22.48 -6.81 -6.61
CA LEU A 506 23.80 -6.94 -5.97
C LEU A 506 24.18 -8.40 -5.70
N ARG A 507 23.28 -9.18 -5.11
CA ARG A 507 23.49 -10.59 -4.76
C ARG A 507 23.75 -11.47 -6.00
N PRO A 508 22.98 -11.37 -7.10
CA PRO A 508 23.26 -12.13 -8.33
C PRO A 508 24.65 -11.83 -8.92
N ARG A 509 25.09 -10.57 -8.88
CA ARG A 509 26.42 -10.16 -9.39
C ARG A 509 27.55 -10.70 -8.54
N VAL A 510 27.40 -10.71 -7.21
CA VAL A 510 28.35 -11.35 -6.30
C VAL A 510 28.38 -12.86 -6.52
N THR A 511 27.22 -13.51 -6.65
CA THR A 511 27.12 -14.95 -6.93
C THR A 511 27.80 -15.30 -8.25
N TYR A 512 27.60 -14.51 -9.30
CA TYR A 512 28.32 -14.68 -10.56
C TYR A 512 29.84 -14.65 -10.37
N LEU A 513 30.38 -13.67 -9.64
CA LEU A 513 31.81 -13.59 -9.36
C LEU A 513 32.31 -14.81 -8.56
N ARG A 514 31.53 -15.30 -7.59
CA ARG A 514 31.87 -16.54 -6.87
C ARG A 514 31.96 -17.73 -7.81
N ASN A 515 30.97 -17.90 -8.69
CA ASN A 515 30.92 -18.98 -9.67
C ASN A 515 32.07 -18.92 -10.68
N ARG A 516 32.62 -17.73 -10.95
CA ARG A 516 33.82 -17.54 -11.76
C ARG A 516 35.13 -17.82 -11.02
N GLY A 517 35.09 -18.22 -9.75
CA GLY A 517 36.26 -18.63 -8.97
C GLY A 517 36.89 -17.54 -8.11
N PHE A 518 36.17 -16.44 -7.83
CA PHE A 518 36.62 -15.44 -6.85
C PHE A 518 36.16 -15.78 -5.44
N ALA A 519 37.09 -15.76 -4.49
CA ALA A 519 36.78 -15.87 -3.07
C ALA A 519 36.16 -14.56 -2.54
N ASN A 520 35.36 -14.64 -1.48
CA ASN A 520 34.68 -13.47 -0.90
C ASN A 520 35.64 -12.32 -0.56
N HIS A 521 36.82 -12.62 -0.01
CA HIS A 521 37.82 -11.60 0.33
C HIS A 521 38.43 -10.90 -0.91
N GLU A 522 38.47 -11.59 -2.06
CA GLU A 522 38.91 -11.01 -3.33
C GLU A 522 37.83 -10.11 -3.91
N ILE A 523 36.56 -10.56 -3.87
CA ILE A 523 35.41 -9.77 -4.30
C ILE A 523 35.32 -8.50 -3.45
N SER A 524 35.40 -8.60 -2.12
CA SER A 524 35.36 -7.43 -1.24
C SER A 524 36.52 -6.47 -1.49
N ARG A 525 37.73 -6.99 -1.78
CA ARG A 525 38.88 -6.18 -2.20
C ARG A 525 38.63 -5.47 -3.54
N MET A 526 38.05 -6.17 -4.52
CA MET A 526 37.71 -5.57 -5.81
C MET A 526 36.65 -4.48 -5.67
N VAL A 527 35.57 -4.74 -4.91
CA VAL A 527 34.51 -3.75 -4.64
C VAL A 527 35.06 -2.54 -3.89
N PHE A 528 35.96 -2.73 -2.93
CA PHE A 528 36.60 -1.60 -2.23
C PHE A 528 37.47 -0.74 -3.17
N LYS A 529 38.25 -1.38 -4.06
CA LYS A 529 39.11 -0.67 -5.03
C LYS A 529 38.30 -0.01 -6.14
N PHE A 530 37.21 -0.63 -6.58
CA PHE A 530 36.37 -0.19 -7.67
C PHE A 530 34.89 -0.51 -7.40
N PRO A 531 34.21 0.32 -6.58
CA PRO A 531 32.80 0.14 -6.23
C PRO A 531 31.82 -0.04 -7.42
N PRO A 532 32.01 0.64 -8.57
CA PRO A 532 31.14 0.44 -9.74
C PRO A 532 31.14 -0.99 -10.29
N LEU A 533 32.04 -1.88 -9.86
CA LEU A 533 32.04 -3.29 -10.22
C LEU A 533 30.65 -3.92 -10.10
N LEU A 534 29.98 -3.70 -8.96
CA LEU A 534 28.64 -4.24 -8.72
C LEU A 534 27.56 -3.49 -9.49
N GLY A 535 27.89 -2.40 -10.19
CA GLY A 535 27.00 -1.67 -11.11
C GLY A 535 26.90 -2.30 -12.50
N TYR A 536 27.85 -3.13 -12.91
CA TYR A 536 27.84 -3.80 -14.21
C TYR A 536 26.97 -5.05 -14.22
N ASN A 537 26.29 -5.28 -15.34
CA ASN A 537 25.53 -6.50 -15.59
C ASN A 537 26.49 -7.70 -15.81
N ALA A 538 26.19 -8.83 -15.18
CA ALA A 538 27.05 -10.01 -15.20
C ALA A 538 27.22 -10.59 -16.61
N GLU A 539 26.12 -10.80 -17.33
CA GLU A 539 26.10 -11.48 -18.63
C GLU A 539 26.64 -10.61 -19.76
N SER A 540 26.19 -9.36 -19.82
CA SER A 540 26.50 -8.46 -20.95
C SER A 540 27.82 -7.71 -20.79
N VAL A 541 28.37 -7.61 -19.57
CA VAL A 541 29.59 -6.82 -19.32
C VAL A 541 30.68 -7.63 -18.64
N LEU A 542 30.39 -8.30 -17.52
CA LEU A 542 31.43 -9.00 -16.76
C LEU A 542 31.92 -10.25 -17.49
N SER A 543 31.02 -11.09 -18.01
CA SER A 543 31.38 -12.34 -18.67
C SER A 543 32.24 -12.15 -19.91
N PRO A 544 31.83 -11.36 -20.93
CA PRO A 544 32.59 -11.26 -22.17
C PRO A 544 34.01 -10.73 -21.93
N LYS A 545 34.18 -9.87 -20.91
CA LYS A 545 35.49 -9.33 -20.53
C LYS A 545 36.35 -10.34 -19.78
N LEU A 546 35.76 -11.14 -18.89
CA LEU A 546 36.48 -12.21 -18.20
C LEU A 546 36.85 -13.34 -19.17
N ASP A 547 35.93 -13.74 -20.04
CA ASP A 547 36.16 -14.78 -21.05
C ASP A 547 37.26 -14.32 -22.02
N PHE A 548 37.24 -13.06 -22.48
CA PHE A 548 38.34 -12.53 -23.29
C PHE A 548 39.69 -12.55 -22.55
N LEU A 549 39.71 -12.21 -21.26
CA LEU A 549 40.93 -12.24 -20.44
C LEU A 549 41.51 -13.65 -20.33
N THR A 550 40.67 -14.66 -20.06
CA THR A 550 41.13 -16.03 -19.84
C THR A 550 41.35 -16.80 -21.14
N GLU A 551 40.43 -16.68 -22.09
CA GLU A 551 40.42 -17.48 -23.32
C GLU A 551 41.27 -16.88 -24.42
N THR A 552 41.28 -15.55 -24.57
CA THR A 552 42.03 -14.87 -25.63
C THR A 552 43.38 -14.36 -25.14
N MET A 553 43.41 -13.62 -24.03
CA MET A 553 44.67 -13.09 -23.50
C MET A 553 45.48 -14.15 -22.72
N LYS A 554 44.90 -15.33 -22.45
CA LYS A 554 45.52 -16.43 -21.69
C LYS A 554 46.05 -16.01 -20.32
N ARG A 555 45.37 -15.06 -19.68
CA ARG A 555 45.76 -14.52 -18.37
C ARG A 555 44.97 -15.16 -17.23
N PRO A 556 45.56 -15.24 -16.03
CA PRO A 556 44.83 -15.72 -14.87
C PRO A 556 43.70 -14.75 -14.52
N ILE A 557 42.54 -15.30 -14.16
CA ILE A 557 41.38 -14.50 -13.76
C ILE A 557 41.69 -13.60 -12.55
N LYS A 558 42.71 -13.93 -11.75
CA LYS A 558 43.15 -13.17 -10.57
C LYS A 558 43.77 -11.81 -10.92
N ASP A 559 44.16 -11.56 -12.17
CA ASP A 559 44.69 -10.25 -12.60
C ASP A 559 43.68 -9.12 -12.33
N VAL A 560 42.36 -9.39 -12.46
CA VAL A 560 41.35 -8.37 -12.19
C VAL A 560 41.19 -8.05 -10.70
N VAL A 561 41.68 -8.90 -9.79
CA VAL A 561 41.72 -8.59 -8.35
C VAL A 561 42.72 -7.47 -8.07
N GLN A 562 43.82 -7.44 -8.82
CA GLN A 562 44.81 -6.38 -8.72
C GLN A 562 44.29 -5.08 -9.35
N TYR A 563 43.64 -5.19 -10.51
CA TYR A 563 43.15 -4.04 -11.27
C TYR A 563 41.66 -4.18 -11.71
N PRO A 564 40.70 -4.05 -10.78
CA PRO A 564 39.27 -4.25 -11.10
C PRO A 564 38.69 -3.18 -12.02
N LYS A 565 39.39 -2.04 -12.20
CA LYS A 565 39.03 -1.01 -13.18
C LYS A 565 39.06 -1.53 -14.63
N PHE A 566 39.66 -2.71 -14.88
CA PHE A 566 39.53 -3.48 -16.12
C PHE A 566 38.09 -3.46 -16.67
N PHE A 567 37.09 -3.67 -15.80
CA PHE A 567 35.69 -3.72 -16.20
C PHE A 567 35.10 -2.40 -16.70
N SER A 568 35.74 -1.26 -16.45
CA SER A 568 35.28 0.03 -16.97
C SER A 568 35.67 0.30 -18.42
N PHE A 569 36.66 -0.42 -18.96
CA PHE A 569 37.14 -0.16 -20.32
C PHE A 569 36.29 -0.92 -21.35
N SER A 570 36.14 -0.32 -22.53
CA SER A 570 35.44 -0.97 -23.65
C SER A 570 36.24 -2.18 -24.13
N LEU A 571 35.55 -3.32 -24.26
CA LEU A 571 36.15 -4.55 -24.76
C LEU A 571 36.66 -4.35 -26.19
N GLU A 572 35.81 -3.86 -27.07
CA GLU A 572 36.12 -3.70 -28.50
C GLU A 572 37.02 -2.49 -28.79
N LYS A 573 36.83 -1.36 -28.10
CA LYS A 573 37.55 -0.13 -28.44
C LYS A 573 38.92 -0.01 -27.77
N LYS A 574 39.15 -0.69 -26.64
CA LYS A 574 40.38 -0.50 -25.85
C LYS A 574 41.07 -1.80 -25.44
N ILE A 575 40.34 -2.75 -24.87
CA ILE A 575 40.95 -3.99 -24.35
C ILE A 575 41.48 -4.85 -25.50
N ARG A 576 40.62 -5.17 -26.49
CA ARG A 576 40.98 -6.04 -27.61
C ARG A 576 42.10 -5.46 -28.50
N PRO A 577 42.07 -4.17 -28.92
CA PRO A 577 43.14 -3.61 -29.74
C PRO A 577 44.50 -3.63 -29.03
N ARG A 578 44.54 -3.24 -27.76
CA ARG A 578 45.79 -3.24 -26.98
C ARG A 578 46.30 -4.65 -26.71
N ALA A 579 45.40 -5.60 -26.45
CA ALA A 579 45.79 -7.01 -26.26
C ALA A 579 46.44 -7.57 -27.54
N ARG A 580 45.88 -7.26 -28.71
CA ARG A 580 46.42 -7.68 -30.00
C ARG A 580 47.80 -7.08 -30.26
N VAL A 581 48.00 -5.79 -30.00
CA VAL A 581 49.30 -5.13 -30.16
C VAL A 581 50.37 -5.78 -29.30
N LEU A 582 50.08 -5.99 -28.01
CA LEU A 582 51.02 -6.59 -27.07
C LEU A 582 51.32 -8.05 -27.41
N ALA A 583 50.30 -8.82 -27.80
CA ALA A 583 50.48 -10.22 -28.23
C ALA A 583 51.35 -10.33 -29.49
N ASN A 584 51.12 -9.48 -30.49
CA ASN A 584 51.91 -9.46 -31.73
C ASN A 584 53.39 -9.11 -31.48
N ARG A 585 53.67 -8.31 -30.46
CA ARG A 585 55.03 -7.89 -30.08
C ARG A 585 55.64 -8.74 -28.95
N GLN A 586 54.91 -9.75 -28.48
CA GLN A 586 55.32 -10.61 -27.36
C GLN A 586 55.69 -9.82 -26.09
N ILE A 587 54.99 -8.71 -25.83
CA ILE A 587 55.24 -7.87 -24.65
C ILE A 587 54.31 -8.29 -23.51
N GLU A 588 54.90 -8.68 -22.39
CA GLU A 588 54.18 -8.90 -21.14
C GLU A 588 54.15 -7.63 -20.28
N CYS A 589 52.96 -7.29 -19.79
CA CYS A 589 52.77 -6.21 -18.82
C CYS A 589 51.51 -6.48 -17.98
N ASP A 590 51.33 -5.79 -16.86
CA ASP A 590 50.12 -5.92 -16.05
C ASP A 590 48.91 -5.15 -16.67
N LEU A 591 47.69 -5.48 -16.22
CA LEU A 591 46.46 -4.85 -16.74
C LEU A 591 46.40 -3.33 -16.52
N GLN A 592 47.01 -2.82 -15.44
CA GLN A 592 47.04 -1.39 -15.17
C GLN A 592 47.97 -0.69 -16.17
N SER A 593 49.17 -1.22 -16.38
CA SER A 593 50.12 -0.71 -17.39
C SER A 593 49.53 -0.73 -18.80
N MET A 594 48.77 -1.77 -19.13
CA MET A 594 48.08 -1.90 -20.41
C MET A 594 46.94 -0.89 -20.59
N LEU A 595 46.11 -0.63 -19.56
CA LEU A 595 44.81 0.04 -19.74
C LEU A 595 44.69 1.42 -19.09
N ALA A 596 45.48 1.74 -18.07
CA ALA A 596 45.39 3.01 -17.36
C ALA A 596 45.89 4.19 -18.21
N LYS A 597 46.83 3.93 -19.13
CA LYS A 597 47.44 4.91 -20.02
C LYS A 597 46.45 5.38 -21.09
N ASN A 598 46.58 6.63 -21.53
CA ASN A 598 45.91 7.11 -22.74
C ASN A 598 46.55 6.46 -24.00
N ASP A 599 46.07 6.78 -25.20
CA ASP A 599 46.56 6.11 -26.41
C ASP A 599 47.99 6.52 -26.76
N ASP A 600 48.34 7.79 -26.59
CA ASP A 600 49.71 8.30 -26.84
C ASP A 600 50.74 7.70 -25.89
N GLN A 601 50.43 7.62 -24.60
CA GLN A 601 51.30 7.02 -23.59
C GLN A 601 51.48 5.52 -23.84
N PHE A 602 50.39 4.83 -24.23
CA PHE A 602 50.47 3.41 -24.59
C PHE A 602 51.33 3.21 -25.84
N ALA A 603 51.19 4.08 -26.84
CA ALA A 603 52.00 4.05 -28.05
C ALA A 603 53.48 4.34 -27.78
N ALA A 604 53.78 5.40 -27.03
CA ALA A 604 55.16 5.76 -26.70
C ALA A 604 55.90 4.61 -25.99
N GLU A 605 55.21 3.92 -25.08
CA GLU A 605 55.81 2.85 -24.28
C GLU A 605 55.89 1.51 -25.01
N PHE A 606 54.86 1.12 -25.76
CA PHE A 606 54.75 -0.22 -26.34
C PHE A 606 54.86 -0.27 -27.86
N LEU A 607 54.69 0.86 -28.55
CA LEU A 607 54.83 0.95 -30.00
C LEU A 607 56.20 1.48 -30.46
N GLY A 608 56.92 2.23 -29.60
CA GLY A 608 58.17 2.90 -29.97
C GLY A 608 57.92 4.05 -30.96
N PHE A 609 58.75 5.10 -30.94
CA PHE A 609 58.56 6.36 -31.68
C PHE A 609 58.56 6.27 -33.24
N GLU A 610 58.37 5.10 -33.86
CA GLU A 610 58.43 4.93 -35.32
C GLU A 610 57.15 4.45 -36.00
N THR A 611 56.02 4.29 -35.29
CA THR A 611 54.75 3.89 -35.95
C THR A 611 53.59 4.81 -35.59
N MET A 612 53.72 6.10 -35.93
CA MET A 612 52.64 7.09 -35.77
C MET A 612 51.67 7.17 -36.96
N TYR A 613 51.83 6.33 -37.99
CA TYR A 613 50.98 6.35 -39.19
C TYR A 613 50.47 4.97 -39.57
N LEU A 614 49.43 4.48 -38.90
CA LEU A 614 48.47 3.59 -39.56
C LEU A 614 47.06 4.09 -39.23
N PRO A 615 46.30 4.60 -40.23
CA PRO A 615 44.91 4.98 -40.02
C PRO A 615 44.05 3.73 -39.75
N PRO A 616 42.87 3.91 -39.13
CA PRO A 616 42.02 2.79 -38.77
C PRO A 616 41.60 2.01 -40.03
N LEU A 617 41.87 0.70 -40.02
CA LEU A 617 41.30 -0.22 -41.00
C LEU A 617 39.77 -0.18 -40.86
N LYS A 618 39.10 0.12 -41.98
CA LYS A 618 37.65 0.23 -42.13
C LYS A 618 36.90 -1.02 -41.68
#